data_AF-A0A4R1ARA5-F1
#
_entry.id   AF-A0A4R1ARA5-F1
#
_cell.length_a   1.000
_cell.length_b   1.000
_cell.length_c   1.000
_cell.angle_alpha   90.00
_cell.angle_beta   90.00
_cell.angle_gamma   90.00
#
_symmetry.space_group_name_H-M   'P 1'
#
loop_
_entity.id
_entity.type
_entity.pdbx_description
1 polymer ?
#
loop_
_entity_poly.entity_id
_entity_poly.type
_entity_poly.pdbx_seq_one_letter_code
_entity_poly.pdbx_strand_id
1 'polypeptide(L)'
;MRIPSFSYLLPGVHKSPINLYIVVHSNIYKNIDLRNTWVKSFIVEYDFEIYCERPRWVCVNKNEKQVVEIISTNYQLKRLCEILKESNLPFNYYIGAGCITNTIWNHLSGYPLTYGISDVDVVYFDNKDLSLRSEQKFTGYLADKIGDFPFQLDVKNQARVHLWYEKKFGFSIQPYVSLEDAIHSWPTTATSIGIRKEQNDLFNIYAPYNLDDLFSMIVRPNKRMITREIYHNKAIKWQKKWPKLTVIPW
;
A
#
# COMPACT_ATOMS: atom_id res chain seq x y z
N MET A 1 29.25 -14.48 -57.49
CA MET A 1 30.05 -15.22 -56.49
C MET A 1 29.06 -15.97 -55.58
N ARG A 2 29.07 -17.31 -55.58
CA ARG A 2 28.22 -18.13 -54.69
C ARG A 2 28.72 -17.98 -53.25
N ILE A 3 27.80 -17.86 -52.29
CA ILE A 3 28.09 -18.09 -50.86
C ILE A 3 27.05 -19.11 -50.35
N PRO A 4 27.45 -20.13 -49.57
CA PRO A 4 26.57 -21.25 -49.23
C PRO A 4 25.61 -20.93 -48.07
N SER A 5 24.47 -21.60 -48.12
CA SER A 5 23.38 -21.62 -47.13
C SER A 5 23.62 -22.65 -46.02
N PHE A 6 23.47 -22.25 -44.76
CA PHE A 6 23.00 -23.06 -43.62
C PHE A 6 22.40 -22.07 -42.59
N SER A 7 21.08 -21.83 -42.56
CA SER A 7 20.04 -22.51 -41.76
C SER A 7 20.34 -22.49 -40.24
N TYR A 8 19.62 -21.80 -39.35
CA TYR A 8 18.29 -21.18 -39.39
C TYR A 8 18.33 -19.80 -38.71
N LEU A 9 18.15 -18.73 -39.48
CA LEU A 9 17.82 -17.39 -38.98
C LEU A 9 16.42 -17.08 -39.50
N LEU A 10 15.48 -16.80 -38.59
CA LEU A 10 14.18 -16.28 -38.96
C LEU A 10 14.30 -14.76 -39.22
N PRO A 11 13.50 -14.21 -40.16
CA PRO A 11 13.80 -12.95 -40.84
C PRO A 11 13.49 -11.72 -39.97
N GLY A 12 14.28 -10.63 -40.11
CA GLY A 12 13.86 -9.29 -39.67
C GLY A 12 14.83 -8.42 -38.86
N VAL A 13 16.14 -8.68 -38.85
CA VAL A 13 17.09 -7.75 -38.20
C VAL A 13 17.55 -6.70 -39.21
N HIS A 14 16.99 -5.50 -39.14
CA HIS A 14 17.58 -4.30 -39.74
C HIS A 14 18.27 -3.43 -38.66
N LYS A 15 19.48 -2.97 -38.97
CA LYS A 15 20.21 -1.97 -38.16
C LYS A 15 19.48 -0.61 -38.25
N SER A 16 19.13 -0.06 -37.09
CA SER A 16 18.73 1.35 -36.90
C SER A 16 19.68 2.02 -35.89
N PRO A 17 19.93 3.35 -35.95
CA PRO A 17 21.06 3.99 -35.25
C PRO A 17 20.82 4.31 -33.76
N ILE A 18 19.75 3.82 -33.14
CA ILE A 18 19.38 4.19 -31.76
C ILE A 18 19.41 2.93 -30.89
N ASN A 19 20.30 2.93 -29.89
CA ASN A 19 20.45 1.86 -28.90
C ASN A 19 19.14 1.64 -28.12
N LEU A 20 18.44 0.53 -28.39
CA LEU A 20 17.36 0.04 -27.54
C LEU A 20 17.65 -1.41 -27.13
N TYR A 21 18.00 -1.63 -25.86
CA TYR A 21 18.14 -2.97 -25.29
C TYR A 21 16.79 -3.43 -24.75
N ILE A 22 16.23 -4.48 -25.35
CA ILE A 22 14.99 -5.13 -24.90
C ILE A 22 15.38 -6.25 -23.94
N VAL A 23 15.09 -6.10 -22.65
CA VAL A 23 15.23 -7.19 -21.67
C VAL A 23 13.93 -8.00 -21.67
N VAL A 24 13.97 -9.18 -22.30
CA VAL A 24 12.89 -10.16 -22.27
C VAL A 24 13.06 -11.02 -21.01
N HIS A 25 12.23 -10.80 -19.99
CA HIS A 25 11.97 -11.83 -18.98
C HIS A 25 10.58 -12.41 -19.20
N SER A 26 10.59 -13.72 -19.45
CA SER A 26 9.46 -14.59 -19.71
C SER A 26 8.37 -14.49 -18.63
N ASN A 27 7.21 -13.94 -18.99
CA ASN A 27 5.93 -14.61 -18.78
C ASN A 27 4.87 -13.99 -19.67
N ILE A 28 4.56 -14.75 -20.70
CA ILE A 28 3.88 -14.36 -21.92
C ILE A 28 2.36 -14.41 -21.70
N TYR A 29 1.71 -13.31 -22.11
CA TYR A 29 0.27 -13.02 -22.26
C TYR A 29 -0.61 -12.87 -21.00
N LYS A 30 -1.03 -11.62 -20.72
CA LYS A 30 -2.39 -11.29 -20.21
C LYS A 30 -2.77 -9.84 -20.52
N ASN A 31 -3.72 -9.72 -21.46
CA ASN A 31 -4.58 -8.57 -21.82
C ASN A 31 -4.03 -7.45 -22.73
N ILE A 32 -4.09 -7.73 -24.04
CA ILE A 32 -4.20 -6.76 -25.15
C ILE A 32 -5.70 -6.45 -25.36
N ASP A 33 -6.08 -5.18 -25.56
CA ASP A 33 -7.43 -4.83 -26.05
C ASP A 33 -7.45 -4.81 -27.59
N LEU A 34 -8.25 -5.70 -28.18
CA LEU A 34 -8.20 -6.11 -29.59
C LEU A 34 -9.27 -5.42 -30.46
N ARG A 35 -9.78 -4.25 -30.10
CA ARG A 35 -10.93 -3.64 -30.82
C ARG A 35 -10.65 -2.49 -31.78
N ASN A 36 -9.40 -2.03 -31.94
CA ASN A 36 -9.03 -1.05 -32.97
C ASN A 36 -8.06 -1.64 -34.01
N THR A 37 -8.35 -1.46 -35.30
CA THR A 37 -7.81 -2.28 -36.40
C THR A 37 -6.45 -1.86 -36.95
N TRP A 38 -5.94 -0.66 -36.64
CA TRP A 38 -4.60 -0.22 -37.09
C TRP A 38 -3.46 -0.51 -36.11
N VAL A 39 -3.73 -0.48 -34.80
CA VAL A 39 -2.80 -0.96 -33.75
C VAL A 39 -2.55 -2.47 -33.88
N LYS A 40 -3.53 -3.19 -34.45
CA LYS A 40 -3.50 -4.60 -34.81
C LYS A 40 -2.58 -4.96 -35.98
N SER A 41 -2.04 -4.00 -36.73
CA SER A 41 -1.22 -4.31 -37.91
C SER A 41 0.26 -3.92 -37.77
N PHE A 42 0.60 -2.95 -36.91
CA PHE A 42 2.01 -2.53 -36.72
C PHE A 42 2.65 -3.05 -35.42
N ILE A 43 1.86 -3.37 -34.38
CA ILE A 43 2.27 -4.34 -33.32
C ILE A 43 2.43 -5.76 -33.90
N VAL A 44 1.91 -5.98 -35.12
CA VAL A 44 1.92 -7.24 -35.87
C VAL A 44 3.07 -7.36 -36.88
N GLU A 45 3.91 -6.33 -37.06
CA GLU A 45 5.15 -6.52 -37.82
C GLU A 45 6.39 -6.07 -37.07
N TYR A 46 6.62 -4.80 -36.72
CA TYR A 46 7.85 -4.37 -36.03
C TYR A 46 7.67 -2.94 -35.44
N ASP A 47 7.49 -2.73 -34.12
CA ASP A 47 7.74 -1.46 -33.35
C ASP A 47 6.95 -1.44 -32.01
N PHE A 48 7.43 -1.17 -30.78
CA PHE A 48 8.37 -0.16 -30.22
C PHE A 48 8.14 1.25 -30.76
N GLU A 49 7.46 2.17 -30.06
CA GLU A 49 7.91 2.83 -28.82
C GLU A 49 6.79 3.02 -27.79
N ILE A 50 7.12 2.79 -26.52
CA ILE A 50 6.32 3.16 -25.35
C ILE A 50 6.90 4.47 -24.80
N TYR A 51 6.20 5.58 -25.03
CA TYR A 51 6.34 6.78 -24.19
C TYR A 51 5.31 6.70 -23.07
N CYS A 52 5.79 6.66 -21.82
CA CYS A 52 4.96 6.60 -20.62
C CYS A 52 5.36 7.68 -19.61
N GLU A 53 5.01 8.94 -19.88
CA GLU A 53 4.76 9.87 -18.79
C GLU A 53 3.40 9.50 -18.15
N ARG A 54 3.43 8.48 -17.27
CA ARG A 54 2.32 7.96 -16.46
C ARG A 54 0.99 7.64 -17.19
N PRO A 55 0.86 6.50 -17.89
CA PRO A 55 -0.42 5.81 -17.92
C PRO A 55 -0.52 5.00 -16.65
N ARG A 56 -1.49 5.39 -15.82
CA ARG A 56 -1.96 4.65 -14.66
C ARG A 56 -2.51 3.31 -15.16
N TRP A 57 -1.66 2.30 -15.30
CA TRP A 57 -2.06 0.91 -15.48
C TRP A 57 -2.82 0.51 -14.21
N VAL A 58 -4.15 0.61 -14.26
CA VAL A 58 -5.01 0.06 -13.23
C VAL A 58 -5.07 -1.45 -13.44
N CYS A 59 -3.92 -2.12 -13.33
CA CYS A 59 -3.86 -3.53 -12.99
C CYS A 59 -4.17 -3.61 -11.51
N VAL A 60 -5.45 -3.41 -11.12
CA VAL A 60 -5.79 -3.61 -9.71
C VAL A 60 -5.49 -5.05 -9.39
N ASN A 61 -4.46 -5.25 -8.57
CA ASN A 61 -4.12 -6.56 -8.06
C ASN A 61 -5.40 -7.14 -7.43
N LYS A 62 -5.69 -8.42 -7.65
CA LYS A 62 -6.86 -9.09 -7.05
C LYS A 62 -6.95 -8.79 -5.55
N ASN A 63 -5.81 -8.77 -4.87
CA ASN A 63 -5.72 -8.50 -3.45
C ASN A 63 -6.06 -7.03 -3.11
N GLU A 64 -5.65 -6.05 -3.93
CA GLU A 64 -6.01 -4.64 -3.73
C GLU A 64 -7.53 -4.42 -3.88
N LYS A 65 -8.15 -5.05 -4.88
CA LYS A 65 -9.61 -5.07 -5.04
C LYS A 65 -10.29 -5.60 -3.78
N GLN A 66 -9.82 -6.72 -3.26
CA GLN A 66 -10.37 -7.32 -2.05
C GLN A 66 -10.19 -6.43 -0.81
N VAL A 67 -9.06 -5.73 -0.68
CA VAL A 67 -8.88 -4.74 0.39
C VAL A 67 -9.98 -3.68 0.30
N VAL A 68 -10.17 -3.07 -0.88
CA VAL A 68 -11.18 -2.01 -1.06
C VAL A 68 -12.58 -2.52 -0.78
N GLU A 69 -12.93 -3.70 -1.31
CA GLU A 69 -14.24 -4.33 -1.09
C GLU A 69 -14.50 -4.56 0.40
N ILE A 70 -13.58 -5.22 1.11
CA ILE A 70 -13.73 -5.51 2.54
C ILE A 70 -13.83 -4.22 3.35
N ILE A 71 -12.92 -3.26 3.14
CA ILE A 71 -12.94 -2.00 3.89
C ILE A 71 -14.22 -1.21 3.61
N SER A 72 -14.72 -1.22 2.38
CA SER A 72 -15.97 -0.52 2.02
C SER A 72 -17.20 -1.12 2.69
N THR A 73 -17.14 -2.36 3.18
CA THR A 73 -18.21 -2.98 3.98
C THR A 73 -18.13 -2.63 5.48
N ASN A 74 -16.99 -2.10 5.95
CA ASN A 74 -16.89 -1.54 7.30
C ASN A 74 -17.38 -0.08 7.29
N TYR A 75 -18.60 0.15 7.80
CA TYR A 75 -19.24 1.47 7.80
C TYR A 75 -18.35 2.58 8.39
N GLN A 76 -17.68 2.29 9.50
CA GLN A 76 -16.85 3.26 10.23
C GLN A 76 -15.62 3.68 9.43
N LEU A 77 -14.91 2.71 8.83
CA LEU A 77 -13.75 3.00 7.97
C LEU A 77 -14.16 3.66 6.66
N LYS A 78 -15.28 3.22 6.04
CA LYS A 78 -15.83 3.86 4.85
C LYS A 78 -16.15 5.33 5.13
N ARG A 79 -16.83 5.62 6.26
CA ARG A 79 -17.18 7.00 6.63
C ARG A 79 -15.94 7.86 6.84
N LEU A 80 -14.91 7.33 7.52
CA LEU A 80 -13.63 8.03 7.69
C LEU A 80 -12.94 8.32 6.35
N CYS A 81 -12.96 7.37 5.40
CA CYS A 81 -12.40 7.58 4.06
C CYS A 81 -13.10 8.74 3.33
N GLU A 82 -14.44 8.83 3.40
CA GLU A 82 -15.18 9.95 2.78
C GLU A 82 -14.84 11.28 3.44
N ILE A 83 -14.81 11.33 4.78
CA ILE A 83 -14.46 12.55 5.51
C ILE A 83 -13.07 13.05 5.10
N LEU A 84 -12.07 12.17 5.07
CA LEU A 84 -10.71 12.55 4.69
C LEU A 84 -10.60 12.99 3.22
N LYS A 85 -11.33 12.35 2.32
CA LYS A 85 -11.45 12.80 0.92
C LYS A 85 -12.04 14.20 0.83
N GLU A 86 -13.12 14.48 1.55
CA GLU A 86 -13.81 15.77 1.57
C GLU A 86 -13.02 16.88 2.29
N SER A 87 -12.02 16.53 3.08
CA SER A 87 -11.26 17.47 3.91
C SER A 87 -10.29 18.37 3.12
N ASN A 88 -10.05 18.10 1.83
CA ASN A 88 -9.16 18.89 0.96
C ASN A 88 -7.81 19.24 1.61
N LEU A 89 -7.16 18.24 2.21
CA LEU A 89 -5.93 18.42 2.98
C LEU A 89 -4.77 18.84 2.06
N PRO A 90 -3.86 19.73 2.51
CA PRO A 90 -2.70 20.17 1.74
C PRO A 90 -1.56 19.14 1.69
N PHE A 91 -1.78 17.96 2.26
CA PHE A 91 -0.81 16.87 2.36
C PHE A 91 -1.49 15.52 2.07
N ASN A 92 -0.68 14.55 1.66
CA ASN A 92 -1.13 13.17 1.55
C ASN A 92 -1.38 12.57 2.94
N TYR A 93 -2.33 11.65 3.00
CA TYR A 93 -2.67 10.89 4.19
C TYR A 93 -2.82 9.41 3.84
N TYR A 94 -2.79 8.54 4.86
CA TYR A 94 -3.29 7.17 4.77
C TYR A 94 -4.02 6.81 6.05
N ILE A 95 -5.05 5.98 5.92
CA ILE A 95 -5.58 5.15 7.00
C ILE A 95 -4.84 3.82 6.91
N GLY A 96 -4.35 3.26 8.02
CA GLY A 96 -3.51 2.07 7.90
C GLY A 96 -3.33 1.24 9.16
N ALA A 97 -2.22 0.52 9.16
CA ALA A 97 -1.69 -0.24 10.29
C ALA A 97 -2.68 -1.29 10.80
N GLY A 98 -3.02 -1.22 12.10
CA GLY A 98 -3.79 -2.25 12.77
C GLY A 98 -5.24 -2.32 12.32
N CYS A 99 -5.89 -1.18 12.04
CA CYS A 99 -7.32 -1.16 11.76
C CYS A 99 -7.67 -1.84 10.42
N ILE A 100 -6.88 -1.60 9.38
CA ILE A 100 -7.05 -2.23 8.05
C ILE A 100 -6.78 -3.74 8.16
N THR A 101 -5.65 -4.08 8.77
CA THR A 101 -5.21 -5.48 8.95
C THR A 101 -6.23 -6.29 9.73
N ASN A 102 -6.66 -5.78 10.89
CA ASN A 102 -7.64 -6.44 11.74
C ASN A 102 -9.01 -6.57 11.04
N THR A 103 -9.45 -5.55 10.28
CA THR A 103 -10.72 -5.63 9.52
C THR A 103 -10.67 -6.77 8.50
N ILE A 104 -9.54 -6.93 7.80
CA ILE A 104 -9.36 -8.02 6.83
C ILE A 104 -9.28 -9.38 7.54
N TRP A 105 -8.54 -9.50 8.65
CA TRP A 105 -8.51 -10.73 9.43
C TRP A 105 -9.87 -11.08 10.04
N ASN A 106 -10.68 -10.09 10.42
CA ASN A 106 -12.05 -10.28 10.85
C ASN A 106 -12.89 -10.89 9.72
N HIS A 107 -12.81 -10.31 8.51
CA HIS A 107 -13.49 -10.85 7.33
C HIS A 107 -13.08 -12.30 7.04
N LEU A 108 -11.77 -12.59 7.02
CA LEU A 108 -11.24 -13.95 6.78
C LEU A 108 -11.60 -14.95 7.89
N SER A 109 -11.86 -14.46 9.11
CA SER A 109 -12.22 -15.28 10.26
C SER A 109 -13.73 -15.40 10.49
N GLY A 110 -14.56 -14.68 9.73
CA GLY A 110 -16.01 -14.62 9.93
C GLY A 110 -16.42 -13.85 11.19
N TYR A 111 -15.59 -12.93 11.67
CA TYR A 111 -15.88 -12.08 12.83
C TYR A 111 -16.51 -10.75 12.40
N PRO A 112 -17.22 -10.04 13.32
CA PRO A 112 -17.64 -8.67 13.07
C PRO A 112 -16.46 -7.81 12.60
N LEU A 113 -16.65 -6.98 11.57
CA LEU A 113 -15.55 -6.20 10.98
C LEU A 113 -14.87 -5.25 11.96
N THR A 114 -15.57 -4.87 13.04
CA THR A 114 -15.07 -4.00 14.12
C THR A 114 -14.40 -4.77 15.26
N TYR A 115 -14.41 -6.11 15.24
CA TYR A 115 -13.89 -6.93 16.32
C TYR A 115 -12.40 -6.66 16.59
N GLY A 116 -12.07 -6.45 17.86
CA GLY A 116 -10.69 -6.36 18.31
C GLY A 116 -9.93 -5.11 17.84
N ILE A 117 -10.57 -4.17 17.13
CA ILE A 117 -10.03 -2.87 16.75
C ILE A 117 -10.19 -1.92 17.94
N SER A 118 -9.07 -1.45 18.49
CA SER A 118 -9.06 -0.45 19.57
C SER A 118 -8.97 0.97 19.03
N ASP A 119 -8.25 1.12 17.92
CA ASP A 119 -7.76 2.38 17.39
C ASP A 119 -7.72 2.34 15.87
N VAL A 120 -7.84 3.53 15.27
CA VAL A 120 -7.72 3.77 13.84
C VAL A 120 -6.62 4.80 13.61
N ASP A 121 -5.55 4.35 12.99
CA ASP A 121 -4.41 5.18 12.63
C ASP A 121 -4.73 6.02 11.37
N VAL A 122 -4.71 7.35 11.51
CA VAL A 122 -4.71 8.29 10.39
C VAL A 122 -3.36 8.99 10.37
N VAL A 123 -2.54 8.66 9.37
CA VAL A 123 -1.18 9.17 9.26
C VAL A 123 -1.07 10.14 8.10
N TYR A 124 -0.34 11.23 8.31
CA TYR A 124 -0.04 12.21 7.28
C TYR A 124 1.41 12.68 7.39
N PHE A 125 1.90 13.41 6.41
CA PHE A 125 3.27 13.93 6.43
C PHE A 125 3.26 15.42 6.11
N ASP A 126 3.53 16.22 7.13
CA ASP A 126 3.74 17.66 7.00
C ASP A 126 5.06 18.04 7.68
N ASN A 127 6.11 18.19 6.89
CA ASN A 127 7.43 18.59 7.36
C ASN A 127 7.58 20.12 7.52
N LYS A 128 6.55 20.91 7.18
CA LYS A 128 6.53 22.36 7.37
C LYS A 128 5.99 22.74 8.75
N ASP A 129 5.13 21.91 9.33
CA ASP A 129 4.59 22.10 10.69
C ASP A 129 4.80 20.85 11.57
N LEU A 130 5.89 20.89 12.34
CA LEU A 130 6.21 19.87 13.35
C LEU A 130 5.65 20.21 14.74
N SER A 131 4.56 20.97 14.87
CA SER A 131 3.97 21.34 16.19
C SER A 131 2.94 20.33 16.69
N LEU A 132 2.97 19.94 17.97
CA LEU A 132 1.97 18.99 18.50
C LEU A 132 0.55 19.57 18.38
N ARG A 133 0.45 20.90 18.43
CA ARG A 133 -0.79 21.65 18.29
C ARG A 133 -1.46 21.44 16.93
N SER A 134 -0.71 21.36 15.82
CA SER A 134 -1.31 21.13 14.49
C SER A 134 -1.86 19.72 14.36
N GLU A 135 -1.13 18.71 14.88
CA GLU A 135 -1.62 17.33 14.97
C GLU A 135 -2.90 17.25 15.80
N GLN A 136 -2.93 17.86 16.99
CA GLN A 136 -4.12 17.87 17.86
C GLN A 136 -5.32 18.60 17.22
N LYS A 137 -5.08 19.70 16.50
CA LYS A 137 -6.14 20.39 15.74
C LYS A 137 -6.74 19.47 14.67
N PHE A 138 -5.90 18.71 13.97
CA PHE A 138 -6.39 17.78 12.96
C PHE A 138 -7.14 16.60 13.58
N THR A 139 -6.68 16.07 14.71
CA THR A 139 -7.45 15.11 15.52
C THR A 139 -8.83 15.63 15.89
N GLY A 140 -8.91 16.86 16.42
CA GLY A 140 -10.18 17.48 16.80
C GLY A 140 -11.11 17.67 15.61
N TYR A 141 -10.59 18.18 14.50
CA TYR A 141 -11.34 18.33 13.25
C TYR A 141 -11.97 17.00 12.77
N LEU A 142 -11.20 15.91 12.77
CA LEU A 142 -11.72 14.60 12.37
C LEU A 142 -12.73 14.05 13.37
N ALA A 143 -12.47 14.20 14.67
CA ALA A 143 -13.40 13.80 15.73
C ALA A 143 -14.77 14.48 15.60
N ASP A 144 -14.77 15.80 15.36
CA ASP A 144 -16.00 16.58 15.15
C ASP A 144 -16.78 16.13 13.90
N LYS A 145 -16.08 15.75 12.84
CA LYS A 145 -16.68 15.32 11.56
C LYS A 145 -17.21 13.89 11.59
N ILE A 146 -16.55 12.99 12.32
CA ILE A 146 -16.90 11.57 12.32
C ILE A 146 -18.06 11.25 13.27
N GLY A 147 -18.25 12.06 14.31
CA GLY A 147 -19.36 11.88 15.26
C GLY A 147 -19.20 10.62 16.09
N ASP A 148 -20.25 9.81 16.18
CA ASP A 148 -20.22 8.54 16.92
C ASP A 148 -19.29 7.53 16.24
N PHE A 149 -18.10 7.34 16.84
CA PHE A 149 -17.03 6.51 16.31
C PHE A 149 -16.53 5.57 17.41
N PRO A 150 -16.63 4.24 17.25
CA PRO A 150 -16.38 3.29 18.33
C PRO A 150 -14.89 3.04 18.61
N PHE A 151 -14.00 3.70 17.86
CA PHE A 151 -12.55 3.49 17.94
C PHE A 151 -11.85 4.75 18.42
N GLN A 152 -10.71 4.58 19.08
CA GLN A 152 -9.82 5.70 19.34
C GLN A 152 -9.20 6.18 18.01
N LEU A 153 -9.37 7.46 17.67
CA LEU A 153 -8.70 8.03 16.51
C LEU A 153 -7.25 8.41 16.87
N ASP A 154 -6.26 7.75 16.27
CA ASP A 154 -4.85 8.11 16.42
C ASP A 154 -4.35 8.83 15.17
N VAL A 155 -4.44 10.16 15.19
CA VAL A 155 -3.92 11.00 14.13
C VAL A 155 -2.46 11.33 14.41
N LYS A 156 -1.57 11.06 13.44
CA LYS A 156 -0.13 11.23 13.61
C LYS A 156 0.52 11.88 12.39
N ASN A 157 1.19 13.00 12.60
CA ASN A 157 2.12 13.54 11.62
C ASN A 157 3.41 12.71 11.64
N GLN A 158 3.69 11.97 10.57
CA GLN A 158 4.87 11.11 10.49
C GLN A 158 6.17 11.94 10.47
N ALA A 159 6.13 13.18 9.97
CA ALA A 159 7.31 14.04 9.93
C ALA A 159 7.87 14.38 11.33
N ARG A 160 7.03 14.35 12.39
CA ARG A 160 7.44 14.67 13.77
C ARG A 160 7.82 13.45 14.62
N VAL A 161 7.69 12.23 14.11
CA VAL A 161 7.77 11.01 14.94
C VAL A 161 9.11 10.92 15.66
N HIS A 162 10.20 11.22 14.96
CA HIS A 162 11.57 11.25 15.50
C HIS A 162 11.73 12.14 16.74
N LEU A 163 10.88 13.17 16.93
CA LEU A 163 10.95 14.10 18.07
C LEU A 163 10.48 13.48 19.39
N TRP A 164 9.64 12.44 19.35
CA TRP A 164 9.07 11.81 20.55
C TRP A 164 9.30 10.30 20.62
N TYR A 165 9.80 9.68 19.55
CA TYR A 165 9.96 8.24 19.46
C TYR A 165 10.88 7.69 20.55
N GLU A 166 12.04 8.32 20.78
CA GLU A 166 13.00 7.90 21.80
C GLU A 166 12.41 7.92 23.20
N LYS A 167 11.68 8.98 23.56
CA LYS A 167 10.98 9.07 24.85
C LYS A 167 9.97 7.94 25.04
N LYS A 168 9.35 7.45 23.96
CA LYS A 168 8.32 6.40 24.00
C LYS A 168 8.89 4.99 23.97
N PHE A 169 9.97 4.76 23.22
CA PHE A 169 10.48 3.42 22.92
C PHE A 169 11.91 3.15 23.38
N GLY A 170 12.63 4.16 23.88
CA GLY A 170 13.98 4.01 24.44
C GLY A 170 15.12 4.02 23.42
N PHE A 171 14.84 4.30 22.14
CA PHE A 171 15.85 4.47 21.10
C PHE A 171 15.42 5.53 20.08
N SER A 172 16.36 6.27 19.52
CA SER A 172 16.07 7.30 18.52
C SER A 172 15.94 6.71 17.11
N ILE A 173 15.23 7.43 16.25
CA ILE A 173 15.10 7.11 14.82
C ILE A 173 15.47 8.34 14.00
N GLN A 174 15.91 8.12 12.77
CA GLN A 174 16.08 9.21 11.82
C GLN A 174 14.71 9.78 11.40
N PRO A 175 14.60 11.08 11.10
CA PRO A 175 13.39 11.65 10.52
C PRO A 175 13.00 10.91 9.24
N TYR A 176 11.73 10.54 9.11
CA TYR A 176 11.23 9.98 7.85
C TYR A 176 11.29 11.03 6.73
N VAL A 177 11.58 10.56 5.52
CA VAL A 177 11.64 11.43 4.33
C VAL A 177 10.30 11.56 3.61
N SER A 178 9.36 10.66 3.88
CA SER A 178 8.00 10.68 3.33
C SER A 178 7.01 9.91 4.21
N LEU A 179 5.73 10.00 3.86
CA LEU A 179 4.67 9.21 4.50
C LEU A 179 4.84 7.71 4.22
N GLU A 180 5.14 7.37 2.97
CA GLU A 180 5.40 6.00 2.52
C GLU A 180 6.62 5.40 3.23
N ASP A 181 7.65 6.21 3.51
CA ASP A 181 8.83 5.78 4.25
C ASP A 181 8.48 5.36 5.68
N ALA A 182 7.61 6.13 6.33
CA ALA A 182 7.09 5.81 7.65
C ALA A 182 6.27 4.51 7.66
N ILE A 183 5.35 4.32 6.70
CA ILE A 183 4.54 3.09 6.59
C ILE A 183 5.43 1.87 6.34
N HIS A 184 6.48 2.04 5.54
CA HIS A 184 7.43 0.98 5.23
C HIS A 184 8.26 0.55 6.46
N SER A 185 8.28 1.33 7.54
CA SER A 185 8.94 0.97 8.80
C SER A 185 8.04 0.25 9.79
N TRP A 186 6.74 0.08 9.49
CA TRP A 186 5.78 -0.42 10.45
C TRP A 186 6.05 -1.87 10.89
N PRO A 187 5.69 -2.23 12.13
CA PRO A 187 6.11 -3.45 12.85
C PRO A 187 6.12 -4.79 12.10
N THR A 188 5.19 -5.00 11.17
CA THR A 188 5.03 -6.26 10.44
C THR A 188 4.73 -5.98 8.97
N THR A 189 5.04 -6.93 8.10
CA THR A 189 4.74 -6.84 6.67
C THR A 189 3.24 -6.64 6.43
N ALA A 190 2.40 -7.45 7.09
CA ALA A 190 0.94 -7.38 6.97
C ALA A 190 0.35 -6.04 7.45
N THR A 191 0.93 -5.45 8.50
CA THR A 191 0.48 -4.12 8.98
C THR A 191 1.07 -2.96 8.20
N SER A 192 2.11 -3.16 7.39
CA SER A 192 2.74 -2.12 6.58
C SER A 192 1.87 -1.81 5.36
N ILE A 193 0.66 -1.30 5.59
CA ILE A 193 -0.34 -1.01 4.57
C ILE A 193 -1.06 0.31 4.89
N GLY A 194 -1.07 1.24 3.92
CA GLY A 194 -1.89 2.44 3.95
C GLY A 194 -2.91 2.44 2.83
N ILE A 195 -4.13 2.90 3.11
CA ILE A 195 -5.16 3.16 2.10
C ILE A 195 -5.59 4.63 2.17
N ARG A 196 -5.91 5.22 1.03
CA ARG A 196 -6.54 6.54 0.98
C ARG A 196 -7.52 6.61 -0.18
N LYS A 197 -8.58 7.40 0.00
CA LYS A 197 -9.57 7.63 -1.04
C LYS A 197 -9.25 8.94 -1.76
N GLU A 198 -9.05 8.86 -3.06
CA GLU A 198 -8.73 10.00 -3.92
C GLU A 198 -10.02 10.74 -4.35
N GLN A 199 -9.88 11.96 -4.86
CA GLN A 199 -11.02 12.79 -5.30
C GLN A 199 -11.86 12.16 -6.41
N ASN A 200 -11.29 11.26 -7.21
CA ASN A 200 -11.98 10.52 -8.26
C ASN A 200 -12.65 9.22 -7.76
N ASP A 201 -12.86 9.10 -6.45
CA ASP A 201 -13.43 7.94 -5.76
C ASP A 201 -12.61 6.64 -5.85
N LEU A 202 -11.44 6.67 -6.47
CA LEU A 202 -10.53 5.52 -6.47
C LEU A 202 -9.76 5.44 -5.14
N PHE A 203 -9.45 4.22 -4.74
CA PHE A 203 -8.55 3.98 -3.63
C PHE A 203 -7.11 3.89 -4.13
N ASN A 204 -6.21 4.53 -3.39
CA ASN A 204 -4.78 4.34 -3.52
C ASN A 204 -4.30 3.52 -2.31
N ILE A 205 -3.56 2.45 -2.59
CA ILE A 205 -3.05 1.51 -1.60
C ILE A 205 -1.53 1.51 -1.68
N TYR A 206 -0.90 1.75 -0.54
CA TYR A 206 0.54 1.60 -0.37
C TYR A 206 0.82 0.38 0.50
N ALA A 207 1.39 -0.67 -0.11
CA ALA A 207 1.73 -1.94 0.53
C ALA A 207 3.14 -2.41 0.09
N PRO A 208 4.23 -1.88 0.69
CA PRO A 208 5.60 -2.12 0.26
C PRO A 208 6.04 -3.59 0.31
N TYR A 209 5.38 -4.41 1.13
CA TYR A 209 5.65 -5.84 1.27
C TYR A 209 4.59 -6.70 0.62
N ASN A 210 3.88 -6.19 -0.40
CA ASN A 210 2.70 -6.81 -1.02
C ASN A 210 1.57 -7.11 -0.01
N LEU A 211 0.54 -7.85 -0.43
CA LEU A 211 -0.65 -8.15 0.36
C LEU A 211 -0.76 -9.64 0.73
N ASP A 212 0.25 -10.45 0.39
CA ASP A 212 0.17 -11.91 0.52
C ASP A 212 0.20 -12.35 1.98
N ASP A 213 1.09 -11.78 2.79
CA ASP A 213 1.14 -12.05 4.24
C ASP A 213 -0.18 -11.61 4.92
N LEU A 214 -0.78 -10.50 4.47
CA LEU A 214 -2.04 -9.99 5.00
C LEU A 214 -3.20 -10.98 4.75
N PHE A 215 -3.38 -11.42 3.50
CA PHE A 215 -4.45 -12.36 3.14
C PHE A 215 -4.18 -13.80 3.57
N SER A 216 -2.92 -14.18 3.76
CA SER A 216 -2.52 -15.49 4.28
C SER A 216 -2.56 -15.58 5.81
N MET A 217 -3.00 -14.50 6.49
CA MET A 217 -3.04 -14.42 7.95
C MET A 217 -1.66 -14.68 8.59
N ILE A 218 -0.60 -14.12 7.98
CA ILE A 218 0.78 -14.25 8.43
C ILE A 218 1.23 -12.97 9.14
N VAL A 219 1.74 -13.13 10.35
CA VAL A 219 2.36 -12.05 11.13
C VAL A 219 3.88 -12.20 11.00
N ARG A 220 4.49 -11.50 10.04
CA ARG A 220 5.95 -11.53 9.81
C ARG A 220 6.63 -10.24 10.32
N PRO A 221 7.74 -10.32 11.06
CA PRO A 221 8.40 -9.13 11.57
C PRO A 221 8.97 -8.30 10.42
N ASN A 222 8.72 -6.99 10.46
CA ASN A 222 9.47 -6.03 9.68
C ASN A 222 10.59 -5.46 10.57
N LYS A 223 11.81 -5.97 10.37
CA LYS A 223 12.98 -5.65 11.20
C LYS A 223 13.58 -4.26 10.95
N ARG A 224 12.96 -3.44 10.09
CA ARG A 224 13.47 -2.12 9.73
C ARG A 224 13.61 -1.18 10.94
N MET A 225 12.68 -1.25 11.89
CA MET A 225 12.65 -0.34 13.04
C MET A 225 12.25 -1.00 14.37
N ILE A 226 11.43 -2.04 14.34
CA ILE A 226 10.90 -2.65 15.56
C ILE A 226 11.95 -3.47 16.31
N THR A 227 11.82 -3.61 17.63
CA THR A 227 12.60 -4.56 18.43
C THR A 227 11.92 -5.93 18.48
N ARG A 228 12.69 -6.98 18.80
CA ARG A 228 12.16 -8.34 18.99
C ARG A 228 11.02 -8.39 20.01
N GLU A 229 11.18 -7.67 21.12
CA GLU A 229 10.20 -7.63 22.21
C GLU A 229 8.88 -7.00 21.77
N ILE A 230 8.92 -5.82 21.11
CA ILE A 230 7.71 -5.15 20.63
C ILE A 230 6.98 -6.04 19.61
N TYR A 231 7.73 -6.71 18.72
CA TYR A 231 7.17 -7.63 17.75
C TYR A 231 6.46 -8.82 18.43
N HIS A 232 7.16 -9.51 19.34
CA HIS A 232 6.59 -10.64 20.07
C HIS A 232 5.32 -10.26 20.85
N ASN A 233 5.33 -9.13 21.56
CA ASN A 233 4.17 -8.66 22.32
C ASN A 233 2.96 -8.39 21.41
N LYS A 234 3.17 -7.79 20.23
CA LYS A 234 2.12 -7.59 19.22
C LYS A 234 1.60 -8.92 18.68
N ALA A 235 2.50 -9.82 18.29
CA ALA A 235 2.15 -11.11 17.72
C ALA A 235 1.32 -11.96 18.70
N ILE A 236 1.72 -12.04 19.98
CA ILE A 236 0.97 -12.76 21.02
C ILE A 236 -0.41 -12.14 21.23
N LYS A 237 -0.50 -10.80 21.31
CA LYS A 237 -1.78 -10.10 21.47
C LYS A 237 -2.74 -10.41 20.32
N TRP A 238 -2.25 -10.42 19.08
CA TRP A 238 -3.07 -10.72 17.91
C TRP A 238 -3.43 -12.20 17.81
N GLN A 239 -2.50 -13.11 18.04
CA GLN A 239 -2.77 -14.55 17.96
C GLN A 239 -3.84 -15.00 18.97
N LYS A 240 -3.92 -14.36 20.15
CA LYS A 240 -5.01 -14.57 21.12
C LYS A 240 -6.40 -14.19 20.57
N LYS A 241 -6.48 -13.18 19.70
CA LYS A 241 -7.74 -12.69 19.10
C LYS A 241 -8.09 -13.43 17.82
N TRP A 242 -7.09 -13.79 17.01
CA TRP A 242 -7.24 -14.53 15.76
C TRP A 242 -6.37 -15.79 15.80
N PRO A 243 -6.90 -16.93 16.31
CA PRO A 243 -6.14 -18.17 16.45
C PRO A 243 -5.60 -18.75 15.13
N LYS A 244 -6.16 -18.34 13.99
CA LYS A 244 -5.71 -18.73 12.64
C LYS A 244 -4.43 -18.02 12.19
N LEU A 245 -3.94 -17.02 12.94
CA LEU A 245 -2.72 -16.31 12.57
C LEU A 245 -1.49 -17.21 12.68
N THR A 246 -0.69 -17.21 11.62
CA THR A 246 0.64 -17.82 11.59
C THR A 246 1.68 -16.77 11.97
N VAL A 247 2.33 -16.92 13.11
CA VAL A 247 3.37 -16.02 13.59
C VAL A 247 4.74 -16.53 13.13
N ILE A 248 5.48 -15.71 12.38
CA ILE A 248 6.83 -16.03 11.95
C ILE A 248 7.82 -15.68 13.07
N PRO A 249 8.74 -16.56 13.46
CA PRO A 249 9.76 -16.22 14.46
C PRO A 249 10.59 -14.99 14.09
N TRP A 250 11.18 -14.34 15.11
CA TRP A 250 12.10 -13.22 14.93
C TRP A 250 13.28 -13.59 14.04
#